data_AF-A0A7V5R7S8-F1
#
_entry.id   AF-A0A7V5R7S8-F1
#
_cell.length_a   1.000
_cell.length_b   1.000
_cell.length_c   1.000
_cell.angle_alpha   90.00
_cell.angle_beta   90.00
_cell.angle_gamma   90.00
#
_symmetry.space_group_name_H-M   'P 1'
#
loop_
_entity.id
_entity.type
_entity.pdbx_description
1 polymer ?
#
loop_
_entity_poly.entity_id
_entity_poly.type
_entity_poly.pdbx_seq_one_letter_code
_entity_poly.pdbx_strand_id
1 'polypeptide(L)'
;MTKRAGFFYSWLLLVFLFLPAGCAGIHGHVQEPEVTLADMQVVEMRPLEAVFQIQLRVMNPNDFALDIRGVRCDVNIDGKHFATGVGDQRSEIPAYGTALVPVRVYASTLKMFS
;
A
#
# COMPACT_ATOMS: atom_id res chain seq x y z
N MET A 1 56.90 -26.37 -5.41
CA MET A 1 56.28 -25.11 -4.91
C MET A 1 54.95 -24.76 -5.61
N THR A 2 54.17 -25.72 -6.13
CA THR A 2 52.92 -25.44 -6.88
C THR A 2 51.62 -25.79 -6.14
N LYS A 3 51.67 -26.62 -5.08
CA LYS A 3 50.47 -27.08 -4.34
C LYS A 3 49.79 -26.00 -3.47
N ARG A 4 50.52 -24.95 -3.06
CA ARG A 4 49.98 -23.88 -2.21
C ARG A 4 49.02 -22.94 -2.96
N ALA A 5 49.23 -22.74 -4.26
CA ALA A 5 48.39 -21.86 -5.09
C ALA A 5 47.01 -22.48 -5.38
N GLY A 6 46.93 -23.80 -5.59
CA GLY A 6 45.66 -24.51 -5.82
C GLY A 6 44.75 -24.54 -4.59
N PHE A 7 45.33 -24.63 -3.39
CA PHE A 7 44.57 -24.58 -2.14
C PHE A 7 43.96 -23.18 -1.91
N PHE A 8 44.69 -22.11 -2.27
CA PHE A 8 44.22 -20.74 -2.16
C PHE A 8 43.06 -20.44 -3.14
N TYR A 9 43.16 -20.90 -4.39
CA TYR A 9 42.09 -20.75 -5.39
C TYR A 9 40.83 -21.54 -5.05
N SER A 10 40.99 -22.74 -4.47
CA SER A 10 39.87 -23.56 -4.00
C SER A 10 39.10 -22.91 -2.85
N TRP A 11 39.80 -22.21 -1.94
CA TRP A 11 39.17 -21.50 -0.84
C TRP A 11 38.44 -20.22 -1.31
N LEU A 12 39.02 -19.51 -2.28
CA LEU A 12 38.41 -18.33 -2.91
C LEU A 12 37.13 -18.66 -3.68
N LEU A 13 37.10 -19.80 -4.39
CA LEU A 13 35.89 -20.31 -5.06
C LEU A 13 34.79 -20.69 -4.07
N LEU A 14 35.15 -21.24 -2.91
CA LEU A 14 34.19 -21.63 -1.86
C LEU A 14 33.53 -20.41 -1.20
N VAL A 15 34.29 -19.34 -0.95
CA VAL A 15 33.73 -18.07 -0.43
C VAL A 15 32.82 -17.41 -1.46
N PHE A 16 33.20 -17.43 -2.75
CA PHE A 16 32.36 -16.87 -3.82
C PHE A 16 31.01 -17.58 -3.96
N LEU A 17 30.96 -18.88 -3.67
CA LEU A 17 29.73 -19.69 -3.73
C LEU A 17 28.72 -19.36 -2.60
N PHE A 18 29.18 -18.81 -1.47
CA PHE A 18 28.32 -18.48 -0.32
C PHE A 18 27.83 -17.03 -0.29
N LEU A 19 28.37 -16.15 -1.14
CA LEU A 19 27.92 -14.75 -1.27
C LEU A 19 26.42 -14.56 -1.66
N PRO A 20 25.78 -15.41 -2.51
CA PRO A 20 24.41 -15.13 -2.94
C PRO A 20 23.32 -15.49 -1.90
N ALA A 21 23.66 -16.11 -0.76
CA ALA A 21 22.67 -16.57 0.21
C ALA A 21 22.03 -15.43 1.07
N GLY A 22 22.54 -14.20 0.97
CA GLY A 22 22.11 -13.10 1.85
C GLY A 22 20.90 -12.27 1.38
N CYS A 23 20.56 -12.28 0.08
CA CYS A 23 19.60 -11.30 -0.46
C CYS A 23 18.12 -11.72 -0.35
N ALA A 24 17.81 -12.98 -0.05
CA ALA A 24 16.43 -13.47 -0.07
C ALA A 24 15.75 -13.54 1.32
N GLY A 25 16.54 -13.58 2.41
CA GLY A 25 16.04 -13.98 3.74
C GLY A 25 15.50 -12.87 4.65
N ILE A 26 15.56 -11.59 4.26
CA ILE A 26 15.24 -10.45 5.14
C ILE A 26 13.90 -9.77 4.84
N HIS A 27 13.02 -10.43 4.09
CA HIS A 27 11.66 -9.95 3.90
C HIS A 27 10.86 -10.27 5.16
N GLY A 28 10.88 -9.36 6.14
CA GLY A 28 9.97 -9.39 7.28
C GLY A 28 8.53 -9.57 6.79
N HIS A 29 7.73 -10.33 7.52
CA HIS A 29 6.34 -10.62 7.16
C HIS A 29 5.50 -9.34 7.29
N VAL A 30 5.54 -8.48 6.27
CA VAL A 30 4.66 -7.32 6.16
C VAL A 30 3.25 -7.83 5.91
N GLN A 31 2.37 -7.53 6.85
CA GLN A 31 0.95 -7.84 6.78
C GLN A 31 0.21 -6.68 6.12
N GLU A 32 -0.72 -7.00 5.23
CA GLU A 32 -1.54 -6.01 4.54
C GLU A 32 -2.47 -5.31 5.56
N PRO A 33 -2.55 -3.97 5.55
CA PRO A 33 -3.46 -3.25 6.44
C PRO A 33 -4.92 -3.49 6.03
N GLU A 34 -5.81 -3.58 7.02
CA GLU A 34 -7.24 -3.69 6.79
C GLU A 34 -7.83 -2.29 6.55
N VAL A 35 -8.62 -2.14 5.48
CA VAL A 35 -9.22 -0.85 5.09
C VAL A 35 -10.73 -0.98 5.05
N THR A 36 -11.43 -0.09 5.75
CA THR A 36 -12.89 -0.02 5.78
C THR A 36 -13.39 1.40 5.55
N LEU A 37 -14.60 1.54 5.01
CA LEU A 37 -15.25 2.84 4.88
C LEU A 37 -15.87 3.23 6.23
N ALA A 38 -15.37 4.29 6.85
CA ALA A 38 -15.82 4.78 8.14
C ALA A 38 -16.93 5.85 8.05
N ASP A 39 -16.85 6.71 7.04
CA ASP A 39 -17.81 7.78 6.80
C ASP A 39 -17.80 8.18 5.32
N MET A 40 -18.92 8.73 4.85
CA MET A 40 -19.09 9.27 3.51
C MET A 40 -20.05 10.46 3.55
N GLN A 41 -19.57 11.60 3.07
CA GLN A 41 -20.33 12.84 3.03
C GLN A 41 -20.36 13.40 1.62
N VAL A 42 -21.51 13.93 1.23
CA VAL A 42 -21.66 14.69 -0.02
C VAL A 42 -21.04 16.07 0.20
N VAL A 43 -20.04 16.41 -0.61
CA VAL A 43 -19.42 17.75 -0.61
C VAL A 43 -20.14 18.66 -1.58
N GLU A 44 -20.38 18.16 -2.79
CA GLU A 44 -20.99 18.94 -3.85
C GLU A 44 -21.77 18.05 -4.82
N MET A 45 -22.94 18.51 -5.26
CA MET A 45 -23.74 17.85 -6.28
C MET A 45 -23.91 18.80 -7.48
N ARG A 46 -23.30 18.45 -8.59
CA ARG A 46 -23.44 19.14 -9.87
C ARG A 46 -24.21 18.27 -10.86
N PRO A 47 -24.78 18.84 -11.94
CA PRO A 47 -25.54 18.06 -12.91
C PRO A 47 -24.77 16.89 -13.54
N LEU A 48 -23.44 16.99 -13.68
CA LEU A 48 -22.59 15.99 -14.35
C LEU A 48 -21.63 15.24 -13.40
N GLU A 49 -21.47 15.71 -12.18
CA GLU A 49 -20.51 15.18 -11.21
C GLU A 49 -21.01 15.37 -9.78
N ALA A 50 -20.86 14.33 -8.97
CA ALA A 50 -21.06 14.37 -7.52
C ALA A 50 -19.70 14.16 -6.84
N VAL A 51 -19.36 15.04 -5.90
CA VAL A 51 -18.11 14.98 -5.13
C VAL A 51 -18.42 14.52 -3.72
N PHE A 52 -17.70 13.49 -3.28
CA PHE A 52 -17.83 12.94 -1.93
C PHE A 52 -16.51 13.05 -1.18
N GLN A 53 -16.62 13.35 0.10
CA GLN A 53 -15.55 13.19 1.07
C GLN A 53 -15.79 11.85 1.77
N ILE A 54 -14.86 10.90 1.61
CA ILE A 54 -14.90 9.64 2.34
C ILE A 54 -13.82 9.61 3.41
N GLN A 55 -14.07 8.87 4.47
CA GLN A 55 -13.09 8.56 5.50
C GLN A 55 -12.81 7.07 5.47
N LEU A 56 -11.57 6.71 5.14
CA LEU A 56 -11.12 5.32 5.18
C LEU A 56 -10.49 5.04 6.54
N ARG A 57 -11.01 4.05 7.26
CA ARG A 57 -10.35 3.53 8.47
C ARG A 57 -9.32 2.50 8.04
N VAL A 58 -8.07 2.78 8.35
CA VAL A 58 -6.94 1.89 8.07
C VAL A 58 -6.44 1.34 9.39
N MET A 59 -6.44 0.02 9.52
CA MET A 59 -5.91 -0.70 10.67
C MET A 59 -4.58 -1.32 10.29
N ASN A 60 -3.53 -1.00 11.05
CA ASN A 60 -2.19 -1.49 10.80
C ASN A 60 -1.88 -2.68 11.71
N PRO A 61 -1.86 -3.92 11.20
CA PRO A 61 -1.53 -5.10 11.99
C PRO A 61 -0.01 -5.28 12.21
N ASN A 62 0.83 -4.41 11.64
CA ASN A 62 2.29 -4.49 11.74
C ASN A 62 2.81 -3.80 13.00
N ASP A 63 4.01 -4.21 13.43
CA ASP A 63 4.77 -3.63 14.56
C ASP A 63 5.54 -2.36 14.19
N PHE A 64 5.44 -1.89 12.95
CA PHE A 64 6.03 -0.65 12.47
C PHE A 64 4.95 0.31 11.95
N ALA A 65 5.22 1.61 12.01
CA ALA A 65 4.31 2.63 11.49
C ALA A 65 4.27 2.64 9.96
N LEU A 66 3.08 2.86 9.39
CA LEU A 66 2.89 3.01 7.95
C LEU A 66 2.84 4.50 7.58
N ASP A 67 3.78 4.96 6.74
CA ASP A 67 3.79 6.31 6.16
C ASP A 67 3.06 6.30 4.81
N ILE A 68 1.79 6.68 4.83
CA ILE A 68 0.96 6.78 3.63
C ILE A 68 1.27 8.10 2.93
N ARG A 69 1.84 8.01 1.72
CA ARG A 69 2.13 9.19 0.88
C ARG A 69 1.04 9.54 -0.12
N GLY A 70 0.15 8.59 -0.39
CA GLY A 70 -0.97 8.77 -1.29
C GLY A 70 -1.84 7.53 -1.35
N VAL A 71 -3.10 7.71 -1.69
CA VAL A 71 -4.10 6.65 -1.78
C VAL A 71 -4.86 6.81 -3.09
N ARG A 72 -5.02 5.75 -3.87
CA ARG A 72 -6.04 5.67 -4.92
C ARG A 72 -7.19 4.87 -4.38
N CYS A 73 -8.41 5.36 -4.56
CA CYS A 73 -9.62 4.70 -4.10
C CYS A 73 -10.59 4.57 -5.26
N ASP A 74 -11.14 3.37 -5.42
CA ASP A 74 -12.25 3.08 -6.31
C ASP A 74 -13.41 2.58 -5.45
N VAL A 75 -14.54 3.30 -5.52
CA VAL A 75 -15.76 2.96 -4.81
C VAL A 75 -16.66 2.20 -5.77
N ASN A 76 -17.07 1.00 -5.36
CA ASN A 76 -18.00 0.17 -6.11
C ASN A 76 -19.27 -0.05 -5.29
N ILE A 77 -20.44 0.04 -5.92
CA ILE A 77 -21.75 -0.26 -5.33
C ILE A 77 -22.36 -1.39 -6.15
N ASP A 78 -22.76 -2.47 -5.50
CA ASP A 78 -23.31 -3.68 -6.14
C ASP A 78 -22.42 -4.22 -7.29
N GLY A 79 -21.09 -4.16 -7.10
CA GLY A 79 -20.11 -4.59 -8.10
C GLY A 79 -19.95 -3.65 -9.30
N LYS A 80 -20.68 -2.52 -9.34
CA LYS A 80 -20.53 -1.48 -10.36
C LYS A 80 -19.65 -0.35 -9.87
N HIS A 81 -18.77 0.13 -10.75
CA HIS A 81 -17.94 1.29 -10.48
C HIS A 81 -18.78 2.55 -10.28
N PHE A 82 -18.65 3.18 -9.11
CA PHE A 82 -19.42 4.35 -8.70
C PHE A 82 -18.57 5.62 -8.71
N ALA A 83 -17.39 5.61 -8.07
CA ALA A 83 -16.53 6.78 -7.96
C ALA A 83 -15.04 6.40 -7.93
N THR A 84 -14.17 7.31 -8.36
CA THR A 84 -12.71 7.21 -8.20
C THR A 84 -12.19 8.46 -7.51
N GLY A 85 -11.13 8.30 -6.71
CA GLY A 85 -10.41 9.42 -6.12
C GLY A 85 -8.94 9.13 -5.87
N VAL A 86 -8.19 10.20 -5.64
CA VAL A 86 -6.82 10.13 -5.13
C VAL A 86 -6.73 11.05 -3.91
N GLY A 87 -6.26 10.51 -2.79
CA GLY A 87 -5.87 11.26 -1.61
C GLY A 87 -4.37 11.51 -1.65
N ASP A 88 -3.96 12.76 -1.50
CA ASP A 88 -2.56 13.22 -1.49
C ASP A 88 -2.09 13.60 -0.08
N GLN A 89 -2.93 13.41 0.93
CA GLN A 89 -2.61 13.77 2.31
C GLN A 89 -1.69 12.72 2.94
N ARG A 90 -0.48 13.16 3.29
CA ARG A 90 0.47 12.33 4.05
C ARG A 90 -0.12 12.02 5.42
N SER A 91 -0.23 10.73 5.72
CA SER A 91 -0.83 10.23 6.97
C SER A 91 0.01 9.10 7.54
N GLU A 92 0.28 9.14 8.83
CA GLU A 92 0.98 8.07 9.54
C GLU A 92 -0.03 7.20 10.29
N ILE A 93 0.04 5.88 10.08
CA ILE A 93 -0.74 4.91 10.85
C ILE A 93 0.21 4.23 11.83
N PRO A 94 0.03 4.40 13.15
CA PRO A 94 0.94 3.85 14.14
C PRO A 94 0.97 2.31 14.10
N ALA A 95 2.06 1.73 14.62
CA ALA A 95 2.19 0.28 14.82
C ALA A 95 1.03 -0.26 15.67
N TYR A 96 0.44 -1.38 15.25
CA TYR A 96 -0.76 -1.99 15.87
C TYR A 96 -1.93 -1.01 16.08
N GLY A 97 -1.98 0.04 15.27
CA GLY A 97 -2.86 1.17 15.45
C GLY A 97 -3.93 1.31 14.37
N THR A 98 -4.69 2.38 14.46
CA THR A 98 -5.73 2.72 13.48
C THR A 98 -5.73 4.21 13.23
N ALA A 99 -5.92 4.61 11.98
CA ALA A 99 -6.09 6.01 11.59
C ALA A 99 -7.25 6.17 10.59
N LEU A 100 -7.79 7.38 10.50
CA LEU A 100 -8.73 7.79 9.45
C LEU A 100 -7.96 8.53 8.37
N VAL A 101 -8.10 8.08 7.13
CA VAL A 101 -7.49 8.66 5.95
C VAL A 101 -8.60 9.28 5.08
N PRO A 102 -8.66 10.62 4.99
CA PRO A 102 -9.64 11.30 4.15
C PRO A 102 -9.28 11.16 2.67
N VAL A 103 -10.28 10.88 1.83
CA VAL A 103 -10.12 10.85 0.37
C VAL A 103 -11.30 11.57 -0.28
N ARG A 104 -11.01 12.41 -1.28
CA ARG A 104 -12.05 12.96 -2.16
C ARG A 104 -12.24 12.03 -3.35
N VAL A 105 -13.48 11.60 -3.56
CA VAL A 105 -13.87 10.76 -4.69
C VAL A 105 -14.90 11.49 -5.54
N TYR A 106 -14.88 11.22 -6.84
CA TYR A 106 -15.69 11.89 -7.84
C TYR A 106 -16.52 10.83 -8.57
N ALA A 107 -17.83 11.01 -8.58
CA ALA A 107 -18.78 10.15 -9.26
C ALA A 107 -19.41 10.89 -10.42
N SER A 108 -19.52 10.24 -11.58
CA SER A 108 -20.32 10.79 -12.69
C SER A 108 -21.79 10.54 -12.42
N THR A 109 -22.59 11.60 -12.34
CA THR A 109 -24.04 11.50 -12.13
C THR A 109 -24.73 10.75 -13.27
N LEU A 110 -24.20 10.84 -14.50
CA LEU A 110 -24.73 10.12 -15.67
C LEU A 110 -24.72 8.59 -15.46
N LYS A 111 -23.73 8.06 -14.72
CA LYS A 111 -23.64 6.63 -14.40
C LYS A 111 -24.56 6.21 -13.25
N MET A 112 -25.09 7.16 -12.47
CA MET A 112 -26.01 6.87 -11.37
C MET A 112 -27.44 6.61 -11.86
N PHE A 113 -27.82 7.18 -13.01
CA PHE A 113 -29.17 7.10 -13.57
C PHE A 113 -29.32 6.09 -14.72
N SER A 114 -28.27 5.30 -15.02
CA SER A 114 -28.26 4.30 -16.10
C SER A 114 -28.00 2.90 -15.55
#